data_AF-A0A9X0UEK9-F1
#
_entry.id   AF-A0A9X0UEK9-F1
#
_cell.length_a   1.000
_cell.length_b   1.000
_cell.length_c   1.000
_cell.angle_alpha   90.00
_cell.angle_beta   90.00
_cell.angle_gamma   90.00
#
_symmetry.space_group_name_H-M   'P 1'
#
loop_
_entity.id
_entity.type
_entity.pdbx_description
1 polymer ?
#
loop_
_entity_poly.entity_id
_entity_poly.type
_entity_poly.pdbx_seq_one_letter_code
_entity_poly.pdbx_strand_id
1 'polypeptide(L)' 'MTIRPVAETPHAATVARWLHAAWWAAEGHSLVATEAAVRAATGPAPPLTLVAEREGVPLGTASLTSAPPR' A
#
# COMPACT_ATOMS: atom_id res chain seq x y z
N MET A 1 -15.78 -8.12 -6.74
CA MET A 1 -14.81 -7.29 -6.00
C MET A 1 -14.00 -8.23 -5.13
N THR A 2 -12.67 -8.09 -5.12
CA THR A 2 -11.77 -8.90 -4.29
C THR A 2 -10.88 -8.00 -3.47
N ILE A 3 -10.54 -8.40 -2.25
CA ILE A 3 -9.52 -7.74 -1.42
C ILE A 3 -8.37 -8.73 -1.26
N ARG A 4 -7.14 -8.28 -1.54
CA ARG A 4 -5.94 -9.13 -1.45
C ARG A 4 -4.71 -8.29 -1.09
N PRO A 5 -3.64 -8.92 -0.57
CA PRO A 5 -2.37 -8.23 -0.34
C PRO A 5 -1.86 -7.57 -1.62
N VAL A 6 -1.42 -6.31 -1.52
CA VAL A 6 -0.94 -5.54 -2.68
C VAL A 6 0.27 -6.18 -3.33
N ALA A 7 1.13 -6.83 -2.54
CA ALA A 7 2.30 -7.54 -3.03
C ALA A 7 1.96 -8.72 -3.96
N GLU A 8 0.73 -9.22 -3.94
CA GLU A 8 0.23 -10.27 -4.83
C GLU A 8 -0.42 -9.70 -6.10
N THR A 9 -0.26 -8.38 -6.35
CA THR A 9 -0.90 -7.67 -7.45
C THR A 9 0.08 -6.76 -8.18
N PRO A 10 -0.20 -6.35 -9.43
CA PRO A 10 0.58 -5.33 -10.12
C PRO A 10 0.35 -3.90 -9.57
N HIS A 11 -0.50 -3.71 -8.55
CA HIS A 11 -1.00 -2.40 -8.13
C HIS A 11 -0.09 -1.65 -7.14
N ALA A 12 1.06 -2.21 -6.76
CA ALA A 12 1.94 -1.63 -5.73
C ALA A 12 2.27 -0.16 -5.96
N ALA A 13 2.67 0.22 -7.18
CA ALA A 13 3.01 1.60 -7.51
C ALA A 13 1.78 2.54 -7.46
N THR A 14 0.60 2.07 -7.87
CA THR A 14 -0.63 2.86 -7.80
C THR A 14 -1.06 3.08 -6.36
N VAL A 15 -1.07 2.03 -5.54
CA VAL A 15 -1.41 2.11 -4.12
C VAL A 15 -0.42 2.98 -3.35
N ALA A 16 0.89 2.84 -3.63
CA ALA A 16 1.92 3.69 -3.04
C ALA A 16 1.67 5.18 -3.30
N ARG A 17 1.32 5.55 -4.54
CA ARG A 17 0.96 6.94 -4.87
C ARG A 17 -0.25 7.44 -4.07
N TRP A 18 -1.27 6.61 -3.87
CA TRP A 18 -2.44 6.99 -3.08
C TRP A 18 -2.09 7.20 -1.61
N LEU A 19 -1.38 6.25 -0.99
CA LEU A 19 -0.96 6.34 0.42
C LEU A 19 -0.05 7.54 0.66
N HIS A 20 0.91 7.77 -0.24
CA HIS A 20 1.80 8.93 -0.20
C HIS A 20 1.01 10.23 -0.27
N ALA A 21 0.11 10.38 -1.25
CA ALA A 21 -0.67 11.61 -1.42
C ALA A 21 -1.65 11.88 -0.27
N ALA A 22 -2.21 10.84 0.35
CA ALA A 22 -3.22 10.98 1.40
C ALA A 22 -2.62 11.18 2.80
N TRP A 23 -1.48 10.57 3.11
CA TRP A 23 -0.90 10.58 4.47
C TRP A 23 0.61 10.80 4.47
N TRP A 24 1.38 9.92 3.84
CA TRP A 24 2.81 9.79 4.13
C TRP A 24 3.68 10.93 3.57
N ALA A 25 3.23 11.67 2.56
CA ALA A 25 3.92 12.87 2.09
C ALA A 25 3.95 13.97 3.16
N ALA A 26 2.84 14.15 3.89
CA ALA A 26 2.74 15.14 4.97
C ALA A 26 3.60 14.76 6.18
N GLU A 27 3.91 13.48 6.33
CA GLU A 27 4.79 12.93 7.35
C GLU A 27 6.28 12.94 6.93
N GLY A 28 6.59 13.42 5.73
CA GLY A 28 7.96 13.59 5.23
C GLY A 28 8.54 12.36 4.50
N HIS A 29 7.74 11.33 4.23
CA HIS A 29 8.20 10.17 3.48
C HIS A 29 8.29 10.48 1.98
N SER A 30 9.32 9.94 1.32
CA SER A 30 9.39 9.99 -0.14
C SER A 30 8.45 8.97 -0.78
N LEU A 31 8.04 9.22 -2.02
CA LEU A 31 7.27 8.24 -2.81
C LEU A 31 8.05 6.93 -3.03
N VAL A 32 9.38 7.01 -3.18
CA VAL A 32 10.24 5.83 -3.32
C VAL A 32 10.22 4.97 -2.05
N ALA A 33 10.36 5.60 -0.88
CA ALA A 33 10.27 4.90 0.41
C ALA A 33 8.87 4.30 0.64
N THR A 34 7.83 5.04 0.26
CA THR A 34 6.44 4.58 0.31
C THR A 34 6.23 3.33 -0.56
N GLU A 35 6.73 3.33 -1.80
CA GLU A 35 6.61 2.18 -2.68
C GLU A 35 7.38 0.96 -2.15
N ALA A 36 8.59 1.17 -1.63
CA ALA A 36 9.37 0.11 -1.00
C ALA A 36 8.61 -0.50 0.20
N ALA A 37 8.02 0.33 1.06
CA ALA A 37 7.23 -0.11 2.20
C ALA A 37 5.99 -0.92 1.78
N VAL A 38 5.23 -0.45 0.77
CA VAL A 38 4.05 -1.16 0.25
C VAL A 38 4.43 -2.53 -0.33
N ARG A 39 5.56 -2.61 -1.04
CA ARG A 39 6.06 -3.89 -1.59
C ARG A 39 6.55 -4.85 -0.51
N ALA A 40 7.14 -4.31 0.57
CA ALA A 40 7.64 -5.10 1.69
C ALA A 40 6.54 -5.54 2.68
N ALA A 41 5.34 -4.93 2.63
CA ALA A 41 4.20 -5.23 3.49
C ALA A 41 3.50 -6.56 3.10
N THR A 42 4.25 -7.65 3.22
CA THR A 42 3.85 -9.01 2.86
C THR A 42 3.57 -9.84 4.11
N GLY A 43 2.40 -10.46 4.20
CA GLY A 43 2.07 -11.38 5.29
C GLY A 43 0.66 -11.23 5.84
N PRO A 44 0.23 -12.15 6.72
CA PRO A 44 -1.10 -12.11 7.32
C PRO A 44 -1.21 -11.13 8.51
N ALA A 45 -0.11 -10.49 8.90
CA ALA A 45 0.00 -9.57 10.02
C ALA A 45 0.72 -8.27 9.59
N PRO A 46 0.61 -7.17 10.35
CA PRO A 46 1.31 -5.92 10.03
C PRO A 46 2.84 -6.10 9.98
N PRO A 47 3.55 -5.45 9.04
CA PRO A 47 3.04 -4.53 8.02
C PRO A 47 2.32 -5.26 6.88
N LEU A 48 1.09 -4.82 6.57
CA LEU A 48 0.26 -5.39 5.50
C LEU A 48 -0.47 -4.26 4.76
N THR A 49 -0.36 -4.23 3.44
CA THR A 49 -1.17 -3.34 2.59
C THR A 49 -2.10 -4.17 1.72
N LEU A 50 -3.39 -3.85 1.75
CA LEU A 50 -4.45 -4.49 0.99
C LEU A 50 -4.93 -3.56 -0.13
N VAL A 51 -5.38 -4.16 -1.24
CA VAL A 51 -6.09 -3.45 -2.32
C VAL A 51 -7.44 -4.10 -2.54
N ALA A 52 -8.47 -3.25 -2.65
CA ALA A 52 -9.76 -3.65 -3.19
C ALA A 52 -9.72 -3.48 -4.71
N GLU A 53 -10.03 -4.55 -5.45
CA GLU A 53 -9.99 -4.58 -6.91
C GLU A 53 -11.32 -5.07 -7.50
N ARG A 54 -11.69 -4.51 -8.65
CA ARG A 54 -12.76 -5.01 -9.52
C ARG A 54 -12.26 -5.04 -10.96
N GLU A 55 -12.34 -6.21 -11.60
CA GLU A 55 -12.02 -6.36 -13.04
C GLU A 55 -10.61 -5.83 -13.40
N GLY A 56 -9.60 -6.09 -12.56
CA GLY A 56 -8.23 -5.61 -12.78
C GLY A 56 -7.99 -4.16 -12.36
N VAL A 57 -9.04 -3.43 -11.95
CA VAL A 57 -8.96 -2.02 -11.57
C VAL A 57 -8.88 -1.90 -10.04
N PRO A 58 -7.81 -1.29 -9.49
CA PRO A 58 -7.74 -1.01 -8.07
C PRO A 58 -8.73 0.12 -7.75
N LEU A 59 -9.51 -0.03 -6.68
CA LEU A 59 -10.56 0.91 -6.26
C LEU A 59 -10.27 1.58 -4.91
N GLY A 60 -9.43 0.98 -4.09
CA GLY A 60 -9.10 1.50 -2.77
C GLY A 60 -8.04 0.64 -2.07
N THR A 61 -7.53 1.15 -0.95
CA THR A 61 -6.47 0.50 -0.18
C THR A 61 -6.66 0.67 1.31
N ALA A 62 -6.12 -0.26 2.09
CA ALA A 62 -5.98 -0.15 3.53
C ALA A 62 -4.60 -0.69 3.93
N SER A 63 -3.89 0.05 4.78
CA SER A 63 -2.59 -0.35 5.31
C SER A 63 -2.69 -0.57 6.82
N LEU A 64 -2.22 -1.72 7.27
CA LEU A 64 -2.01 -2.05 8.67
C LEU A 64 -0.52 -1.88 8.96
N THR A 65 -0.16 -0.95 9.84
CA THR A 65 1.23 -0.64 10.18
C THR A 65 1.52 -1.06 11.62
N SER A 66 2.66 -1.71 11.88
CA SER A 66 3.15 -1.98 13.24
C SER A 66 3.90 -0.78 13.85
N ALA A 67 4.41 0.11 13.00
CA ALA A 67 5.03 1.42 13.27
C ALA A 67 5.07 2.22 11.95
N PRO A 68 5.22 3.56 11.95
CA PRO A 68 5.40 4.32 10.71
C PRO A 68 6.64 3.84 9.94
N PRO A 69 6.62 3.85 8.58
CA PRO A 69 7.79 3.48 7.78
C PRO A 69 8.96 4.42 8.10
N ARG A 70 10.19 3.89 8.23
CA ARG A 70 11.40 4.71 8.44
C ARG A 70 12.15 4.92 7.13
#